data_AF-A0AAU5XTL2-F1
#
_entry.id   AF-A0AAU5XTL2-F1
#
_cell.length_a   1.000
_cell.length_b   1.000
_cell.length_c   1.000
_cell.angle_alpha   90.00
_cell.angle_beta   90.00
_cell.angle_gamma   90.00
#
_symmetry.space_group_name_H-M   'P 1'
#
loop_
_entity.id
_entity.type
_entity.pdbx_description
1 polymer ?
#
loop_
_entity_poly.entity_id
_entity_poly.type
_entity_poly.pdbx_seq_one_letter_code
_entity_poly.pdbx_strand_id
1 'polypeptide(L)' 'MREDTKAIIESLRAVSGHAETIAQALMLGKMTAKKQREYADMLKELSELLHEHADIEEKDTSNE' A
#
# COMPACT_ATOMS: atom_id res chain seq x y z
N MET A 1 4.83 -1.58 19.31
CA MET A 1 4.86 -1.18 17.88
C MET A 1 3.88 -0.04 17.73
N ARG A 2 4.26 1.07 17.09
CA ARG A 2 3.31 2.18 16.84
C ARG A 2 2.15 1.64 16.01
N GLU A 3 0.93 2.13 16.25
CA GLU A 3 -0.26 1.67 15.52
C GLU A 3 -0.12 1.94 14.01
N ASP A 4 0.52 3.05 13.64
CA ASP A 4 0.76 3.44 12.24
C ASP A 4 1.69 2.45 11.51
N THR A 5 2.74 1.97 12.20
CA THR A 5 3.62 0.92 11.66
C THR A 5 2.86 -0.39 11.43
N LYS A 6 1.83 -0.68 12.25
CA LYS A 6 0.99 -1.87 12.07
C LYS A 6 0.14 -1.76 10.82
N ALA A 7 -0.52 -0.62 10.63
CA ALA A 7 -1.33 -0.35 9.45
C ALA A 7 -0.50 -0.48 8.15
N ILE A 8 0.73 0.07 8.13
CA ILE A 8 1.65 -0.08 6.99
C ILE A 8 1.96 -1.56 6.70
N ILE A 9 2.28 -2.35 7.73
CA ILE A 9 2.61 -3.78 7.55
C ILE A 9 1.41 -4.56 7.01
N GLU A 10 0.21 -4.27 7.51
CA GLU A 10 -1.03 -4.91 7.05
C GLU A 10 -1.33 -4.55 5.59
N SER A 11 -1.23 -3.26 5.22
CA SER A 11 -1.41 -2.79 3.84
C SER A 11 -0.34 -3.36 2.89
N LEU A 12 0.93 -3.43 3.31
CA LEU A 12 2.01 -4.06 2.54
C LEU A 12 1.73 -5.53 2.26
N ARG A 13 1.24 -6.27 3.26
CA ARG A 13 0.87 -7.69 3.09
C ARG A 13 -0.29 -7.86 2.14
N ALA A 14 -1.31 -7.01 2.22
CA ALA A 14 -2.46 -7.04 1.32
C ALA A 14 -2.03 -6.80 -0.14
N VAL A 15 -1.29 -5.72 -0.39
CA VAL A 15 -0.77 -5.40 -1.73
C VAL A 15 0.10 -6.54 -2.27
N SER A 16 1.05 -7.03 -1.47
CA SER A 16 1.96 -8.09 -1.89
C SER A 16 1.24 -9.42 -2.18
N GLY A 17 0.23 -9.77 -1.37
CA GLY A 17 -0.58 -10.97 -1.57
C GLY A 17 -1.39 -10.96 -2.86
N HIS A 18 -1.72 -9.76 -3.38
CA HIS A 18 -2.45 -9.62 -4.64
C HIS A 18 -1.54 -9.46 -5.86
N ALA A 19 -0.29 -9.03 -5.69
CA ALA A 19 0.61 -8.64 -6.78
C ALA A 19 0.74 -9.71 -7.89
N GLU A 20 1.00 -10.98 -7.54
CA GLU A 20 1.17 -12.04 -8.53
C GLU A 20 -0.13 -12.34 -9.29
N THR A 21 -1.26 -12.41 -8.58
CA THR A 21 -2.57 -12.66 -9.20
C THR A 21 -2.95 -11.54 -10.17
N ILE A 22 -2.66 -10.29 -9.79
CA ILE A 22 -2.90 -9.10 -10.61
C ILE A 22 -2.02 -9.12 -11.86
N ALA A 23 -0.72 -9.41 -11.71
CA ALA A 23 0.22 -9.50 -12.82
C ALA A 23 -0.22 -10.57 -13.84
N GLN A 24 -0.61 -11.76 -13.37
CA GLN A 24 -1.13 -12.82 -14.24
C GLN A 24 -2.43 -12.39 -14.95
N ALA A 25 -3.36 -11.75 -14.23
CA ALA A 25 -4.62 -11.30 -14.81
C ALA A 25 -4.43 -10.21 -15.88
N LEU A 26 -3.48 -9.30 -15.69
CA LEU A 26 -3.09 -8.29 -16.69
C LEU A 26 -2.45 -8.94 -17.91
N MET A 27 -1.48 -9.83 -17.71
CA MET A 27 -0.79 -10.53 -18.80
C MET A 27 -1.75 -11.32 -19.68
N LEU A 28 -2.76 -11.96 -19.09
CA LEU A 28 -3.77 -12.73 -19.80
C LEU A 28 -4.91 -11.87 -20.39
N GLY A 29 -4.90 -10.55 -20.16
CA GLY A 29 -5.99 -9.65 -20.57
C GLY A 29 -7.33 -9.92 -19.87
N LYS A 30 -7.31 -10.62 -18.72
CA LYS A 30 -8.49 -11.07 -17.96
C LYS A 30 -8.87 -10.11 -16.83
N MET A 31 -8.06 -9.09 -16.59
CA MET A 31 -8.31 -8.13 -15.52
C MET A 31 -9.34 -7.09 -15.94
N THR A 32 -10.45 -7.01 -15.21
CA THR A 32 -11.49 -6.01 -15.49
C THR A 32 -11.05 -4.62 -15.02
N ALA A 33 -11.58 -3.57 -15.66
CA ALA A 33 -11.30 -2.18 -15.25
C ALA A 33 -11.67 -1.91 -13.78
N LYS A 34 -12.71 -2.56 -13.27
CA LYS A 34 -13.09 -2.48 -11.85
C LYS A 34 -11.97 -3.00 -10.94
N LYS A 35 -11.45 -4.20 -11.21
CA LYS A 35 -10.35 -4.78 -10.43
C LYS A 35 -9.07 -3.96 -10.53
N GLN A 36 -8.84 -3.29 -11.66
CA GLN A 36 -7.67 -2.42 -11.83
C GLN A 36 -7.77 -1.21 -10.90
N ARG A 37 -8.95 -0.61 -10.80
CA ARG A 37 -9.20 0.49 -9.86
C ARG A 37 -9.07 0.04 -8.42
N GLU A 38 -9.68 -1.09 -8.04
CA GLU A 38 -9.57 -1.64 -6.68
C GLU A 38 -8.10 -1.88 -6.27
N TYR A 39 -7.27 -2.42 -7.17
CA TYR A 39 -5.85 -2.62 -6.88
C TYR A 39 -5.07 -1.29 -6.83
N ALA A 40 -5.40 -0.33 -7.69
CA ALA A 40 -4.81 1.00 -7.66
C ALA A 40 -5.16 1.76 -6.37
N ASP A 41 -6.39 1.62 -5.87
CA ASP A 41 -6.84 2.24 -4.62
C ASP A 41 -6.05 1.67 -3.43
N MET A 42 -5.83 0.36 -3.36
CA MET A 42 -4.97 -0.24 -2.32
C MET A 42 -3.52 0.27 -2.36
N LEU A 43 -2.96 0.46 -3.56
CA LEU A 43 -1.62 1.04 -3.73
C LEU A 43 -1.57 2.50 -3.25
N LYS A 44 -2.63 3.27 -3.51
CA LYS A 44 -2.76 4.66 -3.08
C LYS A 44 -2.83 4.77 -1.55
N GLU A 45 -3.66 3.94 -0.91
CA GLU A 45 -3.77 3.88 0.55
C GLU A 45 -2.41 3.53 1.20
N LEU A 46 -1.69 2.54 0.67
CA LEU A 46 -0.34 2.22 1.15
C LEU A 46 0.62 3.40 0.98
N SER A 47 0.57 4.09 -0.15
CA SER A 47 1.41 5.27 -0.41
C SER A 47 1.14 6.37 0.62
N GLU A 48 -0.13 6.64 0.95
CA GLU A 48 -0.53 7.64 1.93
C GLU A 48 -0.01 7.28 3.33
N LEU A 49 -0.21 6.04 3.77
CA LEU A 49 0.30 5.56 5.07
C LEU A 49 1.82 5.69 5.20
N LEU A 50 2.57 5.39 4.15
CA LEU A 50 4.04 5.52 4.14
C LEU A 50 4.48 6.99 4.25
N HIS A 51 3.80 7.91 3.55
CA HIS A 51 4.07 9.34 3.67
C HIS A 51 3.76 9.85 5.08
N GLU A 52 2.58 9.52 5.62
CA GLU A 52 2.19 9.94 6.97
C GLU A 52 3.19 9.44 8.03
N HIS A 53 3.63 8.18 7.92
CA HIS A 53 4.63 7.65 8.85
C HIS A 53 5.98 8.34 8.72
N ALA A 54 6.44 8.63 7.49
CA ALA A 54 7.68 9.37 7.28
C ALA A 54 7.62 10.78 7.87
N ASP A 55 6.50 11.49 7.67
CA ASP A 55 6.28 12.84 8.23
C ASP A 55 6.29 12.84 9.77
N ILE A 56 5.80 11.76 10.40
CA ILE A 56 5.84 11.59 11.86
C ILE A 56 7.28 11.38 12.33
N GLU A 57 8.03 10.47 11.70
CA GLU A 57 9.42 10.20 12.06
C GLU A 57 10.31 11.45 11.88
N GLU A 58 10.07 12.25 10.82
CA GLU A 58 10.80 13.50 10.59
C GLU A 58 10.51 14.56 11.67
N LYS A 59 9.26 14.67 12.13
CA LYS A 59 8.88 15.58 13.23
C LYS A 59 9.46 15.15 14.57
N ASP A 60 9.51 13.85 14.83
CA ASP A 60 10.08 13.32 16.07
C ASP A 60 11.60 13.57 16.13
N THR A 61 12.30 13.41 15.00
CA THR A 61 13.76 13.60 14.90
C THR A 61 14.19 15.06 14.79
N SER A 62 13.32 15.98 14.37
CA SER A 62 13.60 17.42 14.31
C SER A 62 13.39 18.17 15.64
N ASN A 63 12.82 17.51 16.64
CA ASN A 63 12.59 18.05 17.99
C ASN A 63 13.64 17.60 19.02
N GLU A 64 14.68 16.85 18.58
CA GLU A 64 15.88 16.50 19.35
C GLU A 64 17.07 17.41 19.00
#